data_AF-A0A6B1I1Q6-F1
#
_entry.id   AF-A0A6B1I1Q6-F1
#
_cell.length_a   1.000
_cell.length_b   1.000
_cell.length_c   1.000
_cell.angle_alpha   90.00
_cell.angle_beta   90.00
_cell.angle_gamma   90.00
#
_symmetry.space_group_name_H-M   'P 1'
#
loop_
_entity.id
_entity.type
_entity.pdbx_description
1 polymer ?
#
loop_
_entity_poly.entity_id
_entity_poly.type
_entity_poly.pdbx_seq_one_letter_code
_entity_poly.pdbx_strand_id
1 'polypeptide(L)' 'SRATEVKMDRQGRIGIRRDLLKLANIDGQMVIIGVLNKLELWNPDDCEEFPPMEEVADNFDISL' A
#
# COMPACT_ATOMS: atom_id res chain seq x y z
N SER A 1 12.95 7.64 14.32
CA SER A 1 12.84 6.16 14.37
C SER A 1 11.37 5.76 14.55
N ARG A 2 10.60 5.58 13.47
CA ARG A 2 9.18 5.18 13.52
C ARG A 2 8.95 3.84 12.81
N ALA A 3 9.65 2.80 13.29
CA ALA A 3 9.45 1.43 12.85
C ALA A 3 8.68 0.65 13.93
N THR A 4 7.88 -0.33 13.52
CA THR A 4 7.18 -1.22 14.45
C THR A 4 7.13 -2.61 13.82
N GLU A 5 7.56 -3.62 14.58
CA GLU A 5 7.40 -5.00 14.18
C GLU A 5 5.94 -5.42 14.38
N VAL A 6 5.35 -6.06 13.38
CA VAL A 6 3.96 -6.53 13.42
C VAL A 6 3.91 -7.98 12.99
N LYS A 7 3.08 -8.77 13.67
CA LYS A 7 2.78 -10.14 13.25
C LYS A 7 1.56 -10.13 12.33
N MET A 8 1.67 -10.90 11.26
CA MET A 8 0.55 -11.17 10.37
C MET A 8 -0.45 -12.10 11.07
N ASP A 9 -1.74 -11.85 10.87
CA ASP A 9 -2.77 -12.75 11.37
C ASP A 9 -2.92 -14.00 10.50
N ARG A 10 -3.77 -14.95 10.91
CA ARG A 10 -3.98 -16.21 10.17
C ARG A 10 -4.55 -16.03 8.76
N GLN A 11 -5.11 -14.86 8.45
CA GLN A 11 -5.70 -14.53 7.16
C GLN A 11 -4.74 -13.71 6.28
N GLY A 12 -3.49 -13.52 6.72
CA GLY A 12 -2.51 -12.77 5.95
C GLY A 12 -2.57 -11.26 6.15
N ARG A 13 -3.36 -10.75 7.10
CA ARG A 13 -3.54 -9.31 7.31
C ARG A 13 -2.49 -8.76 8.27
N ILE A 14 -2.05 -7.52 8.04
CA ILE A 14 -1.17 -6.77 8.94
C ILE A 14 -1.90 -5.55 9.49
N GLY A 15 -1.76 -5.32 10.79
CA GLY A 15 -2.30 -4.12 11.45
C GLY A 15 -1.31 -2.97 11.35
N ILE A 16 -1.69 -1.87 10.70
CA ILE A 16 -0.87 -0.67 10.60
C ILE A 16 -1.30 0.31 11.70
N ARG A 17 -0.33 0.89 12.42
CA ARG A 17 -0.64 1.89 13.44
C ARG A 17 -1.21 3.16 12.81
N ARG A 18 -2.26 3.70 13.44
CA ARG A 18 -2.95 4.92 12.97
C ARG A 18 -2.04 6.13 12.81
N ASP A 19 -1.00 6.26 13.62
CA ASP A 19 -0.08 7.39 13.57
C ASP A 19 0.89 7.33 12.37
N LEU A 20 1.06 6.16 11.76
CA LEU A 20 1.78 5.98 10.50
C LEU A 20 0.86 6.28 9.31
N LEU A 21 -0.39 5.80 9.34
CA LEU A 21 -1.39 6.14 8.31
C LEU A 21 -1.63 7.65 8.23
N LYS A 22 -1.74 8.32 9.40
CA LYS A 22 -1.84 9.78 9.47
C LYS A 22 -0.61 10.51 8.94
N LEU A 23 0.58 9.93 9.10
CA LEU A 23 1.80 10.52 8.57
C LEU A 23 1.84 10.44 7.04
N ALA A 24 1.32 9.34 6.48
CA ALA A 24 1.26 9.08 5.04
C ALA A 24 -0.02 9.62 4.37
N ASN A 25 -0.86 10.37 5.09
CA ASN A 25 -2.15 10.88 4.61
C ASN A 25 -3.09 9.80 4.00
N ILE A 26 -3.02 8.56 4.51
CA ILE A 26 -3.85 7.45 4.04
C ILE A 26 -5.13 7.40 4.88
N ASP A 27 -6.28 7.62 4.24
CA ASP A 27 -7.61 7.38 4.84
C ASP A 27 -8.51 6.59 3.88
N GLY A 28 -9.01 5.45 4.35
CA GLY A 28 -9.89 4.56 3.57
C GLY A 28 -9.19 3.76 2.47
N GLN A 29 -8.59 4.43 1.49
CA GLN A 29 -7.96 3.82 0.31
C GLN A 29 -6.43 4.01 0.31
N MET A 30 -5.72 3.04 -0.26
CA MET A 30 -4.26 3.08 -0.41
C MET A 30 -3.83 2.32 -1.67
N VAL A 31 -2.67 2.69 -2.19
CA VAL A 31 -1.96 1.93 -3.23
C VAL A 31 -0.86 1.11 -2.56
N ILE A 32 -0.77 -0.18 -2.91
CA ILE A 32 0.31 -1.06 -2.46
C ILE A 32 1.26 -1.31 -3.62
N ILE A 33 2.55 -1.01 -3.42
CA ILE A 33 3.58 -1.17 -4.44
C ILE A 33 4.61 -2.17 -3.95
N GLY A 34 4.85 -3.22 -4.74
CA GLY A 34 5.94 -4.16 -4.49
C GLY A 34 7.25 -3.65 -5.09
N VAL A 35 8.27 -3.48 -4.26
CA VAL A 35 9.62 -3.05 -4.70
C VAL A 35 10.66 -4.03 -4.15
N LEU A 36 11.17 -4.91 -5.01
CA LEU A 36 12.12 -5.97 -4.65
C LEU A 36 11.64 -6.82 -3.46
N ASN A 37 12.19 -6.57 -2.27
CA ASN A 37 11.92 -7.31 -1.04
C ASN A 37 11.10 -6.50 -0.01
N LYS A 38 10.49 -5.38 -0.42
CA LYS A 38 9.62 -4.55 0.42
C LYS A 38 8.30 -4.26 -0.28
N LEU A 39 7.28 -4.02 0.54
CA LEU A 39 6.01 -3.44 0.11
C LEU A 39 5.96 -1.99 0.60
N GLU A 40 5.53 -1.09 -0.26
CA GLU A 40 5.29 0.31 0.07
C GLU A 40 3.80 0.60 0.02
N LEU A 41 3.36 1.50 0.89
CA LEU A 41 1.96 1.89 1.04
C LEU A 41 1.89 3.38 0.81
N TRP A 42 1.11 3.78 -0.18
CA TRP A 42 1.01 5.15 -0.65
C TRP A 42 -0.43 5.64 -0.59
N ASN A 43 -0.59 6.93 -0.31
CA ASN A 43 -1.83 7.64 -0.56
C ASN A 43 -2.02 7.74 -2.09
N PRO A 44 -3.19 7.34 -2.64
CA PRO A 44 -3.43 7.40 -4.08
C PRO A 44 -3.20 8.79 -4.68
N ASP A 45 -3.51 9.85 -3.93
CA ASP A 45 -3.39 11.24 -4.40
C ASP A 45 -1.93 11.73 -4.47
N ASP A 46 -1.02 11.11 -3.71
CA ASP A 46 0.40 11.50 -3.63
C ASP A 46 1.29 10.71 -4.61
N CYS A 47 0.69 9.79 -5.37
CA CYS A 47 1.37 8.82 -6.21
C CYS A 47 1.60 9.38 -7.64
N GLU A 48 2.31 10.50 -7.77
CA GLU A 48 2.53 11.18 -9.06
C GLU A 48 3.37 10.37 -10.07
N GLU A 49 4.19 9.42 -9.60
CA GLU A 49 5.11 8.64 -10.46
C GLU A 49 4.46 7.41 -11.14
N PHE A 50 3.18 7.13 -10.89
CA PHE A 50 2.50 5.97 -11.45
C PHE A 50 1.34 6.39 -12.36
N PRO A 51 1.12 5.67 -13.48
CA PRO A 51 -0.04 5.92 -14.31
C PRO A 51 -1.33 5.79 -13.48
N PRO A 52 -2.43 6.48 -13.86
CA PRO A 52 -3.70 6.43 -13.17
C PRO A 52 -4.11 5.00 -12.80
N MET A 53 -4.75 4.81 -11.65
CA MET A 53 -5.13 3.50 -11.14
C MET A 53 -5.90 2.64 -12.15
N GLU A 54 -6.69 3.28 -13.01
CA GLU A 54 -7.42 2.64 -14.11
C GLU A 54 -6.47 2.01 -15.14
N GLU A 55 -5.38 2.70 -15.52
CA GLU A 55 -4.37 2.18 -16.44
C GLU A 55 -3.54 1.06 -15.79
N VAL A 56 -3.25 1.16 -14.49
CA VAL A 56 -2.56 0.10 -13.76
C VAL A 56 -3.44 -1.15 -13.65
N ALA A 57 -4.73 -0.99 -13.37
CA ALA A 57 -5.67 -2.10 -13.27
C ALA A 57 -5.81 -2.87 -14.59
N ASP A 58 -5.86 -2.15 -15.72
CA ASP A 58 -5.90 -2.75 -17.06
C ASP A 58 -4.60 -3.50 -17.39
N ASN A 59 -3.46 -3.06 -16.86
CA ASN A 59 -2.17 -3.74 -17.02
C ASN A 59 -2.00 -4.99 -16.13
N PHE A 60 -2.82 -5.14 -15.08
CA PHE A 60 -2.90 -6.35 -14.27
C PHE A 60 -4.06 -7.23 -14.74
N ASP A 61 -4.02 -7.66 -16.01
CA ASP A 61 -4.79 -8.81 -16.48
C ASP A 61 -4.21 -10.09 -15.83
N ILE A 62 -4.52 -10.26 -14.53
CA ILE A 62 -4.29 -11.51 -13.82
C ILE A 62 -5.33 -12.48 -14.38
N SER A 63 -4.99 -13.05 -15.53
CA SER A 63 -5.65 -14.23 -16.07
C SER A 63 -5.51 -15.35 -15.04
N LEU A 64 -6.54 -15.51 -14.21
CA LEU A 64 -6.78 -16.68 -13.38
C LEU A 64 -7.16 -17.88 -14.25
#